data_AF-A0A7S0MQ59-F1
#
_entry.id   AF-A0A7S0MQ59-F1
#
_cell.length_a   1.000
_cell.length_b   1.000
_cell.length_c   1.000
_cell.angle_alpha   90.00
_cell.angle_beta   90.00
_cell.angle_gamma   90.00
#
_symmetry.space_group_name_H-M   'P 1'
#
loop_
_entity.id
_entity.type
_entity.pdbx_description
1 polymer ?
#
loop_
_entity_poly.entity_id
_entity_poly.type
_entity_poly.pdbx_seq_one_letter_code
_entity_poly.pdbx_strand_id
1 'polypeptide(L)'
;QIHWVARLERCLKRVTDTDEALEEFLTENITQLEELTSLVRSQLTPLERKVVVPLMTVDVHARDIVEQLIAEKVHTFTDFGWQMQLRFYWDDVKNEVLVAQTNAKFVYGYE
;
A
#
# COMPACT_ATOMS: atom_id res chain seq x y z
N GLN A 1 -5.15 -0.59 2.47
CA GLN A 1 -4.27 -1.73 2.15
C GLN A 1 -4.61 -2.49 0.87
N ILE A 2 -5.77 -3.16 0.73
CA ILE A 2 -6.11 -3.93 -0.48
C ILE A 2 -6.01 -3.07 -1.76
N HIS A 3 -6.64 -1.89 -1.76
CA HIS A 3 -6.57 -0.96 -2.89
C HIS A 3 -5.15 -0.49 -3.22
N TRP A 4 -4.33 -0.26 -2.19
CA TRP A 4 -2.94 0.16 -2.35
C TRP A 4 -2.11 -0.94 -3.02
N VAL A 5 -2.20 -2.18 -2.53
CA VAL A 5 -1.55 -3.37 -3.12
C VAL A 5 -1.99 -3.52 -4.58
N ALA A 6 -3.29 -3.45 -4.86
CA ALA A 6 -3.82 -3.58 -6.20
C ALA A 6 -3.36 -2.45 -7.15
N ARG A 7 -3.11 -1.24 -6.64
CA ARG A 7 -2.61 -0.13 -7.43
C ARG A 7 -1.12 -0.27 -7.72
N LEU A 8 -0.31 -0.60 -6.72
CA LEU A 8 1.12 -0.83 -6.88
C LEU A 8 1.40 -2.00 -7.83
N GLU A 9 0.66 -3.11 -7.71
CA GLU A 9 0.78 -4.22 -8.65
C GLU A 9 0.42 -3.84 -10.08
N ARG A 10 -0.51 -2.89 -10.28
CA ARG A 10 -0.80 -2.39 -11.63
C ARG A 10 0.39 -1.64 -12.20
N CYS A 11 1.12 -0.86 -11.39
CA CYS A 11 2.37 -0.23 -11.82
C CYS A 11 3.43 -1.28 -12.19
N LEU A 12 3.66 -2.27 -11.31
CA LEU A 12 4.64 -3.34 -11.53
C LEU A 12 4.30 -4.32 -12.67
N LYS A 13 3.05 -4.31 -13.16
CA LYS A 13 2.61 -5.09 -14.33
C LYS A 13 2.80 -4.32 -15.64
N ARG A 14 3.02 -3.01 -15.59
CA ARG A 14 3.42 -2.24 -16.77
C ARG A 14 4.87 -2.55 -17.08
N VAL A 15 5.16 -3.02 -18.29
CA VAL A 15 6.51 -3.48 -18.69
C VAL A 15 7.34 -2.35 -19.29
N THR A 16 6.70 -1.30 -19.80
CA THR A 16 7.33 -0.25 -20.61
C THR A 16 7.62 1.04 -19.84
N ASP A 17 6.81 1.35 -18.83
CA ASP A 17 6.76 2.64 -18.11
C ASP A 17 6.67 2.41 -16.59
N THR A 18 7.35 1.37 -16.07
CA THR A 18 7.24 0.99 -14.66
C THR A 18 7.75 2.07 -13.73
N ASP A 19 8.90 2.67 -14.06
CA ASP A 19 9.55 3.69 -13.25
C ASP A 19 8.66 4.94 -13.16
N GLU A 20 8.17 5.41 -14.30
CA GLU A 20 7.27 6.56 -14.37
C GLU A 20 5.96 6.28 -13.62
N ALA A 21 5.39 5.08 -13.75
CA ALA A 21 4.16 4.70 -13.05
C ALA A 21 4.35 4.58 -11.53
N LEU A 22 5.52 4.16 -11.07
CA LEU A 22 5.85 4.12 -9.64
C LEU A 22 6.10 5.52 -9.08
N GLU A 23 6.79 6.39 -9.82
CA GLU A 23 7.01 7.79 -9.45
C GLU A 23 5.71 8.60 -9.38
N GLU A 24 4.80 8.41 -10.35
CA GLU A 24 3.45 9.00 -10.33
C GLU A 24 2.69 8.54 -9.09
N PHE A 25 2.71 7.23 -8.82
CA PHE A 25 2.03 6.66 -7.66
C PHE A 25 2.61 7.17 -6.32
N LEU A 26 3.94 7.29 -6.23
CA LEU A 26 4.60 7.87 -5.06
C LEU A 26 4.17 9.33 -4.84
N THR A 27 4.13 10.13 -5.91
CA THR A 27 3.72 11.55 -5.85
C THR A 27 2.29 11.69 -5.32
N GLU A 28 1.38 10.83 -5.77
CA GLU A 28 0.02 10.79 -5.24
C GLU A 28 -0.03 10.37 -3.76
N ASN A 29 0.78 9.39 -3.36
CA ASN A 29 0.83 8.92 -1.95
C ASN A 29 1.32 10.04 -1.03
N ILE A 30 2.35 10.78 -1.45
CA ILE A 30 2.86 11.95 -0.72
C ILE A 30 1.77 13.02 -0.60
N THR A 31 1.07 13.33 -1.69
CA THR A 31 -0.01 14.33 -1.69
C THR A 31 -1.13 13.94 -0.72
N GLN A 32 -1.57 12.67 -0.74
CA GLN A 32 -2.59 12.17 0.19
C GLN A 32 -2.13 12.22 1.65
N LEU A 33 -0.85 11.92 1.92
CA LEU A 33 -0.28 12.02 3.26
C LEU A 33 -0.22 13.48 3.75
N GLU A 34 0.07 14.44 2.89
CA GLU A 34 0.03 15.86 3.23
C GLU A 34 -1.39 16.31 3.61
N GLU A 35 -2.39 15.88 2.85
CA GLU A 35 -3.82 16.11 3.15
C GLU A 35 -4.23 15.50 4.50
N LEU A 36 -3.85 14.23 4.75
CA LEU A 36 -4.09 13.57 6.03
C LEU A 36 -3.37 14.27 7.18
N THR A 37 -2.15 14.74 6.96
CA THR A 37 -1.41 15.50 7.96
C THR A 37 -2.11 16.82 8.29
N SER A 38 -2.64 17.51 7.28
CA SER A 38 -3.46 18.71 7.46
C SER A 38 -4.73 18.40 8.29
N LEU A 39 -5.42 17.30 7.97
CA LEU A 39 -6.59 16.83 8.70
C LEU A 39 -6.29 16.56 10.17
N VAL A 40 -5.17 15.87 10.48
CA VAL A 40 -4.79 15.54 11.86
C VAL A 40 -4.40 16.77 12.68
N ARG A 41 -3.87 17.82 12.03
CA ARG A 41 -3.58 19.14 12.62
C ARG A 41 -4.84 19.97 12.88
N SER A 42 -5.93 19.69 12.18
CA SER A 42 -7.22 20.32 12.44
C SER A 42 -7.87 19.81 13.74
N GLN A 43 -9.01 20.41 14.11
CA GLN A 43 -9.76 19.96 15.29
C GLN A 43 -10.54 18.68 14.99
N LEU A 44 -9.92 17.53 15.30
CA LEU A 44 -10.59 16.23 15.37
C LEU A 44 -11.04 15.93 16.80
N THR A 45 -12.22 15.32 16.93
CA THR A 45 -12.68 14.74 18.19
C THR A 45 -11.73 13.63 18.66
N PRO A 46 -11.72 13.30 19.97
CA PRO A 46 -10.91 12.19 20.48
C PRO A 46 -11.17 10.85 19.79
N LEU A 47 -12.41 10.61 19.34
CA LEU A 47 -12.79 9.38 18.64
C LEU A 47 -12.23 9.36 17.21
N GLU A 48 -12.41 10.43 16.44
CA GLU A 48 -11.86 10.54 15.09
C GLU A 48 -10.34 10.41 15.11
N ARG A 49 -9.66 11.04 16.08
CA ARG A 49 -8.21 10.94 16.21
C ARG A 49 -7.73 9.51 16.46
N LYS A 50 -8.48 8.72 17.24
CA LYS A 50 -8.18 7.29 17.49
C LYS A 50 -8.33 6.43 16.23
N VAL A 51 -9.11 6.87 15.24
CA VAL A 51 -9.29 6.17 13.95
C VAL A 51 -8.25 6.64 12.93
N VAL A 52 -8.06 7.95 12.79
CA VAL A 52 -7.20 8.53 11.74
C VAL A 52 -5.71 8.26 11.98
N VAL A 53 -5.24 8.32 13.23
CA VAL A 53 -3.80 8.15 13.54
C VAL A 53 -3.26 6.76 13.14
N PRO A 54 -3.94 5.65 13.48
CA PRO A 54 -3.52 4.33 12.99
C PRO A 54 -3.54 4.21 11.47
N LEU A 55 -4.57 4.75 10.80
CA LEU A 55 -4.65 4.73 9.32
C LEU A 55 -3.47 5.48 8.70
N MET A 56 -3.16 6.68 9.20
CA MET A 56 -2.00 7.46 8.74
C MET A 56 -0.68 6.71 8.94
N THR A 57 -0.56 5.93 10.01
CA THR A 57 0.66 5.13 10.27
C THR A 57 0.81 4.02 9.22
N VAL A 58 -0.29 3.37 8.82
CA VAL A 58 -0.30 2.38 7.74
C VAL A 58 0.04 3.04 6.40
N ASP A 59 -0.50 4.22 6.12
CA ASP A 59 -0.25 4.94 4.86
C ASP A 59 1.20 5.43 4.73
N VAL A 60 1.81 5.90 5.83
CA VAL A 60 3.25 6.25 5.85
C VAL A 60 4.11 5.03 5.55
N HIS A 61 3.82 3.89 6.18
CA HIS A 61 4.55 2.65 5.90
C HIS A 61 4.38 2.21 4.44
N ALA A 62 3.17 2.33 3.89
CA ALA A 62 2.90 2.01 2.49
C ALA A 62 3.72 2.90 1.54
N ARG A 63 3.80 4.20 1.79
CA ARG A 63 4.63 5.15 1.04
C ARG A 63 6.12 4.77 1.11
N ASP A 64 6.62 4.45 2.30
CA ASP A 64 8.02 4.08 2.51
C ASP A 64 8.39 2.81 1.70
N ILE A 65 7.46 1.85 1.56
CA ILE A 65 7.64 0.69 0.68
C ILE A 65 7.78 1.13 -0.78
N VAL A 66 6.94 2.04 -1.28
CA VAL A 66 7.04 2.52 -2.67
C VAL A 66 8.39 3.19 -2.92
N GLU A 67 8.84 4.06 -2.01
CA GLU A 67 10.16 4.69 -2.09
C GLU A 67 11.29 3.67 -2.15
N GLN A 68 11.21 2.62 -1.32
CA GLN A 68 12.19 1.54 -1.32
C GLN A 68 12.19 0.77 -2.65
N LEU A 69 11.02 0.43 -3.19
CA LEU A 69 10.92 -0.31 -4.46
C LEU A 69 11.51 0.49 -5.64
N ILE A 70 11.29 1.81 -5.67
CA ILE A 70 11.89 2.70 -6.67
C ILE A 70 13.42 2.74 -6.49
N ALA A 71 13.90 2.93 -5.26
CA ALA A 71 15.32 3.00 -4.97
C ALA A 71 16.07 1.69 -5.34
N GLU A 72 15.42 0.55 -5.12
CA GLU A 72 15.95 -0.79 -5.42
C GLU A 72 15.72 -1.21 -6.89
N LYS A 73 15.03 -0.39 -7.70
CA LYS A 73 14.69 -0.70 -9.10
C LYS A 73 13.89 -1.99 -9.25
N VAL A 74 12.90 -2.17 -8.39
CA VAL A 74 11.97 -3.30 -8.44
C VAL A 74 10.91 -3.05 -9.50
N HIS A 75 11.08 -3.62 -10.70
CA HIS A 75 10.21 -3.34 -11.84
C HIS A 75 9.23 -4.48 -12.18
N THR A 76 9.26 -5.57 -11.41
CA THR A 76 8.42 -6.74 -11.71
C THR A 76 7.66 -7.20 -10.49
N PHE A 77 6.44 -7.69 -10.69
CA PHE A 77 5.65 -8.25 -9.60
C PHE A 77 6.28 -9.53 -9.00
N THR A 78 7.17 -10.21 -9.74
CA THR A 78 7.86 -11.42 -9.27
C THR A 78 9.11 -11.12 -8.44
N ASP A 79 9.52 -9.86 -8.38
CA ASP A 79 10.71 -9.45 -7.65
C ASP A 79 10.59 -9.72 -6.15
N PHE A 80 11.68 -10.18 -5.54
CA PHE A 80 11.70 -10.47 -4.11
C PHE A 80 11.42 -9.25 -3.23
N GLY A 81 11.88 -8.06 -3.63
CA GLY A 81 11.65 -6.82 -2.88
C GLY A 81 10.17 -6.50 -2.72
N TRP A 82 9.34 -6.83 -3.72
CA TRP A 82 7.89 -6.79 -3.61
C TRP A 82 7.29 -8.02 -2.92
N GLN A 83 7.80 -9.22 -3.24
CA GLN A 83 7.27 -10.47 -2.69
C GLN A 83 7.44 -10.58 -1.17
N MET A 84 8.45 -9.95 -0.56
CA MET A 84 8.64 -9.97 0.88
C MET A 84 7.63 -9.10 1.67
N GLN A 85 6.93 -8.18 0.99
CA GLN A 85 5.96 -7.29 1.62
C GLN A 85 4.68 -8.04 2.02
N LEU A 86 3.99 -7.55 3.06
CA LEU A 86 2.68 -8.08 3.45
C LEU A 86 1.59 -7.55 2.52
N ARG A 87 0.91 -8.44 1.81
CA ARG A 87 -0.08 -8.08 0.77
C ARG A 87 -1.45 -8.63 1.09
N PHE A 88 -2.47 -7.83 0.86
CA PHE A 88 -3.87 -8.17 1.08
C PHE A 88 -4.60 -8.18 -0.25
N TYR A 89 -5.29 -9.28 -0.52
CA TYR A 89 -6.07 -9.51 -1.73
C TYR A 89 -7.50 -9.83 -1.37
N TRP A 90 -8.42 -9.33 -2.18
CA TRP A 90 -9.81 -9.76 -2.14
C TRP A 90 -9.96 -10.97 -3.08
N ASP A 91 -10.49 -12.09 -2.56
CA ASP A 91 -10.83 -13.27 -3.35
C ASP A 91 -12.32 -13.22 -3.70
N ASP A 92 -12.65 -12.86 -4.94
CA ASP A 92 -14.03 -12.76 -5.43
C ASP A 92 -14.77 -14.12 -5.43
N VAL A 93 -14.04 -15.24 -5.49
CA VAL A 93 -14.65 -16.58 -5.53
C VAL A 93 -15.05 -17.03 -4.13
N LYS A 94 -14.18 -16.78 -3.14
CA LYS A 94 -14.41 -17.16 -1.75
C LYS A 94 -15.12 -16.09 -0.94
N ASN A 95 -15.18 -14.86 -1.45
CA ASN A 95 -15.68 -13.68 -0.72
C ASN A 95 -14.92 -13.46 0.60
N GLU A 96 -13.60 -13.68 0.55
CA GLU A 96 -12.69 -13.63 1.69
C GLU A 96 -11.48 -12.74 1.38
N VAL A 97 -10.85 -12.20 2.43
CA VAL A 97 -9.55 -11.52 2.30
C VAL A 97 -8.44 -12.55 2.44
N LEU A 98 -7.56 -12.61 1.45
CA LEU A 98 -6.34 -13.39 1.48
C LEU A 98 -5.16 -12.49 1.83
N VAL A 99 -4.35 -12.93 2.78
CA VAL A 99 -3.08 -12.32 3.10
C VAL A 99 -1.97 -13.16 2.48
N ALA A 100 -1.02 -12.52 1.81
CA ALA A 100 0.14 -13.17 1.24
C ALA A 100 1.42 -12.48 1.67
N GLN A 101 2.45 -13.29 1.93
CA GLN A 101 3.81 -12.83 2.11
C GLN A 101 4.75 -13.90 1.57
N THR A 102 5.60 -13.50 0.63
CA THR A 102 6.50 -14.40 -0.09
C THR A 102 5.68 -15.56 -0.72
N ASN A 103 5.91 -16.81 -0.29
CA ASN A 103 5.17 -17.98 -0.75
C ASN A 103 3.99 -18.35 0.15
N ALA A 104 3.86 -17.74 1.33
CA ALA A 104 2.79 -18.02 2.29
C ALA A 104 1.52 -17.28 1.89
N LYS A 105 0.38 -17.97 1.98
CA LYS A 105 -0.96 -17.42 1.77
C LYS A 105 -1.90 -17.97 2.83
N PHE A 106 -2.69 -17.10 3.45
CA PHE A 106 -3.65 -17.46 4.49
C PHE A 106 -4.91 -16.59 4.39
N VAL A 107 -6.03 -17.12 4.88
CA VAL A 107 -7.28 -16.35 5.01
C VAL A 107 -7.11 -15.38 6.18
N TYR A 108 -7.59 -14.15 6.01
CA TYR A 108 -7.57 -13.14 7.06
C TYR A 108 -8.41 -13.60 8.28
N GLY A 109 -7.93 -13.29 9.49
CA GLY A 109 -8.53 -13.81 10.73
C GLY A 109 -9.81 -13.12 11.19
N TYR A 110 -10.09 -11.90 10.72
CA TYR A 110 -11.25 -11.08 11.12
C TYR A 110 -11.37 -10.81 12.64
N GLU A 111 -10.24 -10.76 13.35
CA GLU A 111 -10.16 -10.40 14.78
C GLU A 111 -10.26 -8.88 15.03
#